data_AF-A0A1M6I5Y0-F1
#
_entry.id   AF-A0A1M6I5Y0-F1
#
_cell.length_a   1.000
_cell.length_b   1.000
_cell.length_c   1.000
_cell.angle_alpha   90.00
_cell.angle_beta   90.00
_cell.angle_gamma   90.00
#
_symmetry.space_group_name_H-M   'P 1'
#
loop_
_entity.id
_entity.type
_entity.pdbx_description
1 polymer ?
#
loop_
_entity_poly.entity_id
_entity_poly.type
_entity_poly.pdbx_seq_one_letter_code
_entity_poly.pdbx_strand_id
1 'polypeptide(L)'
;MQHREILKSAKRIVIKVGTSTLTHENGKMNLIRMDRLAMTIAELMNENKEVILVSSGAIGVGMGKFNLRKRPDVMGMKQALAAVGQCELMNIYSRLFAAYNHTVAQVLLTKTDLDDDVKRLNVMNTFNSLMEFGVLPIVNENDTVSVDEIQHLNMFGDNDTLSAVVAKLVSADLLIILSDVDGLYDKNPGKSKECRLISIVENIDDTVLSYAGGKGTSRGTGGMITKLSAAKIATEAGVNMVIANGANPVVILDILKGEDIGTLFLRKEKKQDDAAAV
;
A
#
# COMPACT_ATOMS: atom_id res chain seq x y z
N MET A 1 2.61 20.16 14.59
CA MET A 1 2.38 19.06 15.56
C MET A 1 0.90 18.68 15.68
N GLN A 2 -0.06 19.60 15.80
CA GLN A 2 -1.49 19.26 16.00
C GLN A 2 -2.10 18.29 14.96
N HIS A 3 -1.77 18.41 13.67
CA HIS A 3 -2.36 17.55 12.64
C HIS A 3 -2.00 16.07 12.77
N ARG A 4 -0.81 15.71 13.30
CA ARG A 4 -0.37 14.32 13.39
C ARG A 4 -0.95 13.58 14.60
N GLU A 5 -1.55 14.30 15.56
CA GLU A 5 -2.25 13.69 16.70
C GLU A 5 -3.42 12.81 16.26
N ILE A 6 -4.04 13.12 15.12
CA ILE A 6 -5.15 12.31 14.55
C ILE A 6 -4.70 10.88 14.22
N LEU A 7 -3.41 10.64 14.01
CA LEU A 7 -2.85 9.33 13.68
C LEU A 7 -2.85 8.39 14.88
N LYS A 8 -2.74 8.93 16.11
CA LYS A 8 -2.75 8.13 17.35
C LYS A 8 -4.07 7.41 17.56
N SER A 9 -5.16 8.05 17.15
CA SER A 9 -6.51 7.50 17.23
C SER A 9 -6.89 6.55 16.09
N ALA A 10 -6.01 6.31 15.11
CA ALA A 10 -6.32 5.41 14.00
C ALA A 10 -6.50 3.97 14.51
N LYS A 11 -7.69 3.41 14.26
CA LYS A 11 -8.08 2.06 14.65
C LYS A 11 -7.98 1.08 13.48
N ARG A 12 -8.49 1.47 12.31
CA ARG A 12 -8.45 0.66 11.09
C ARG A 12 -7.40 1.21 10.13
N ILE A 13 -6.37 0.41 9.85
CA ILE A 13 -5.17 0.85 9.15
C ILE A 13 -4.90 -0.06 7.95
N VAL A 14 -4.76 0.54 6.78
CA VAL A 14 -4.23 -0.15 5.59
C VAL A 14 -2.75 0.17 5.46
N ILE A 15 -1.91 -0.86 5.34
CA ILE A 15 -0.48 -0.71 5.14
C ILE A 15 -0.13 -1.27 3.77
N LYS A 16 0.47 -0.46 2.90
CA LYS A 16 0.96 -0.89 1.60
C LYS A 16 2.47 -1.02 1.61
N VAL A 17 2.96 -2.15 1.10
CA VAL A 17 4.40 -2.39 0.90
C VAL A 17 4.69 -2.71 -0.57
N GLY A 18 5.64 -1.98 -1.15
CA GLY A 18 6.11 -2.23 -2.51
C GLY A 18 7.12 -3.37 -2.61
N THR A 19 7.40 -3.81 -3.84
CA THR A 19 8.40 -4.84 -4.13
C THR A 19 9.79 -4.47 -3.60
N SER A 20 10.17 -3.18 -3.62
CA SER A 20 11.45 -2.68 -3.10
C SER A 20 11.60 -2.87 -1.59
N THR A 21 10.49 -2.85 -0.84
CA THR A 21 10.47 -3.13 0.61
C THR A 21 10.66 -4.63 0.86
N LEU A 22 10.06 -5.48 0.03
CA LEU A 22 10.01 -6.93 0.22
C LEU A 22 11.22 -7.68 -0.36
N THR A 23 11.96 -7.08 -1.27
CA THR A 23 13.08 -7.73 -1.98
C THR A 23 14.38 -6.95 -1.83
N HIS A 24 15.49 -7.66 -1.98
CA HIS A 24 16.79 -7.08 -2.26
C HIS A 24 16.90 -6.69 -3.74
N GLU A 25 17.89 -5.86 -4.10
CA GLU A 25 18.11 -5.48 -5.50
C GLU A 25 18.39 -6.66 -6.45
N ASN A 26 18.85 -7.79 -5.90
CA ASN A 26 19.07 -9.03 -6.65
C ASN A 26 17.78 -9.84 -6.88
N GLY A 27 16.61 -9.32 -6.48
CA GLY A 27 15.30 -9.95 -6.64
C GLY A 27 14.98 -11.03 -5.60
N LYS A 28 15.90 -11.35 -4.68
CA LYS A 28 15.62 -12.28 -3.58
C LYS A 28 14.81 -11.59 -2.49
N MET A 29 14.01 -12.35 -1.75
CA MET A 29 13.23 -11.83 -0.63
C MET A 29 14.12 -11.30 0.48
N ASN A 30 13.72 -10.15 1.04
CA ASN A 30 14.37 -9.53 2.18
C ASN A 30 13.68 -9.97 3.49
N LEU A 31 14.05 -11.16 3.96
CA LEU A 31 13.42 -11.77 5.15
C LEU A 31 13.56 -10.91 6.40
N ILE A 32 14.65 -10.15 6.55
CA ILE A 32 14.84 -9.24 7.69
C ILE A 32 13.78 -8.13 7.69
N ARG A 33 13.54 -7.49 6.54
CA ARG A 33 12.49 -6.46 6.43
C ARG A 33 11.09 -7.05 6.59
N MET A 34 10.84 -8.23 6.00
CA MET A 34 9.55 -8.89 6.13
C MET A 34 9.24 -9.31 7.57
N ASP A 35 10.24 -9.83 8.30
CA ASP A 35 10.08 -10.19 9.71
C ASP A 35 9.78 -8.95 10.57
N ARG A 36 10.52 -7.86 10.37
CA ARG A 36 10.23 -6.58 11.04
C ARG A 36 8.84 -6.04 10.73
N LEU A 37 8.40 -6.18 9.48
CA LEU A 37 7.03 -5.81 9.08
C LEU A 37 6.00 -6.68 9.81
N ALA A 38 6.21 -8.00 9.85
CA ALA A 38 5.32 -8.94 10.52
C ALA A 38 5.25 -8.66 12.02
N MET A 39 6.39 -8.46 12.68
CA MET A 39 6.49 -8.05 14.08
C MET A 39 5.73 -6.76 14.35
N THR A 40 5.92 -5.75 13.49
CA THR A 40 5.29 -4.43 13.65
C THR A 40 3.78 -4.53 13.50
N ILE A 41 3.28 -5.27 12.50
CA ILE A 41 1.84 -5.47 12.30
C ILE A 41 1.23 -6.29 13.43
N ALA A 42 1.92 -7.34 13.90
CA ALA A 42 1.48 -8.14 15.03
C ALA A 42 1.32 -7.29 16.30
N GLU A 43 2.28 -6.39 16.58
CA GLU A 43 2.16 -5.46 17.72
C GLU A 43 0.91 -4.59 17.62
N LEU A 44 0.64 -4.01 16.44
CA LEU A 44 -0.59 -3.22 16.23
C LEU A 44 -1.86 -4.04 16.44
N MET A 45 -1.88 -5.28 15.97
CA MET A 45 -3.03 -6.17 16.17
C MET A 45 -3.20 -6.55 17.64
N ASN A 46 -2.11 -6.74 18.40
CA ASN A 46 -2.13 -6.95 19.85
C ASN A 46 -2.63 -5.72 20.63
N GLU A 47 -2.47 -4.51 20.07
CA GLU A 47 -3.11 -3.29 20.55
C GLU A 47 -4.59 -3.14 20.13
N ASN A 48 -5.20 -4.19 19.55
CA ASN A 48 -6.57 -4.23 19.04
C ASN A 48 -6.84 -3.28 17.85
N LYS A 49 -5.81 -2.97 17.06
CA LYS A 49 -5.98 -2.28 15.78
C LYS A 49 -6.34 -3.28 14.69
N GLU A 50 -7.21 -2.85 13.79
CA GLU A 50 -7.63 -3.62 12.62
C GLU A 50 -6.67 -3.29 11.46
N VAL A 51 -5.79 -4.23 11.11
CA VAL A 51 -4.76 -4.00 10.09
C VAL A 51 -5.09 -4.78 8.83
N ILE A 52 -4.91 -4.15 7.68
CA ILE A 52 -4.95 -4.78 6.36
C ILE A 52 -3.62 -4.54 5.66
N LEU A 53 -2.98 -5.58 5.17
CA LEU A 53 -1.72 -5.49 4.42
C LEU A 53 -2.01 -5.56 2.93
N VAL A 54 -1.57 -4.56 2.16
CA VAL A 54 -1.56 -4.58 0.70
C VAL A 54 -0.13 -4.80 0.24
N SER A 55 0.14 -5.97 -0.33
CA SER A 55 1.50 -6.39 -0.69
C SER A 55 1.69 -6.36 -2.20
N SER A 56 2.88 -6.02 -2.67
CA SER A 56 3.33 -6.31 -4.04
C SER A 56 4.28 -7.51 -4.05
N GLY A 57 4.93 -7.76 -5.20
CA GLY A 57 6.13 -8.60 -5.26
C GLY A 57 5.91 -10.03 -5.72
N ALA A 58 4.66 -10.47 -6.00
CA ALA A 58 4.37 -11.82 -6.49
C ALA A 58 5.23 -12.19 -7.72
N ILE A 59 5.23 -11.36 -8.76
CA ILE A 59 6.06 -11.60 -9.95
C ILE A 59 7.55 -11.65 -9.60
N GLY A 60 8.03 -10.78 -8.70
CA GLY A 60 9.43 -10.76 -8.26
C GLY A 60 9.83 -12.05 -7.53
N VAL A 61 8.96 -12.54 -6.63
CA VAL A 61 9.12 -13.83 -5.94
C VAL A 61 9.18 -14.98 -6.96
N GLY A 62 8.25 -14.99 -7.92
CA GLY A 62 8.22 -15.98 -8.99
C GLY A 62 9.49 -15.98 -9.84
N MET A 63 9.98 -14.79 -10.23
CA MET A 63 11.25 -14.65 -10.94
C MET A 63 12.42 -15.22 -10.13
N GLY A 64 12.46 -14.94 -8.82
CA GLY A 64 13.47 -15.47 -7.92
C GLY A 64 13.46 -17.01 -7.85
N LYS A 65 12.29 -17.63 -7.86
CA LYS A 65 12.13 -19.10 -7.84
C LYS A 65 12.70 -19.77 -9.08
N PHE A 66 12.57 -19.14 -10.24
CA PHE A 66 13.12 -19.64 -11.51
C PHE A 66 14.49 -19.04 -11.87
N ASN A 67 15.12 -18.29 -10.95
CA ASN A 67 16.40 -17.59 -11.17
C ASN A 67 16.40 -16.69 -12.42
N LEU A 68 15.26 -16.09 -12.76
CA LEU A 68 15.15 -15.18 -13.90
C LEU A 68 15.76 -13.82 -13.55
N ARG A 69 16.79 -13.44 -14.29
CA ARG A 69 17.47 -12.13 -14.10
C ARG A 69 16.72 -10.96 -14.70
N LYS A 70 15.90 -11.20 -15.73
CA LYS A 70 15.12 -10.17 -16.42
C LYS A 70 13.64 -10.53 -16.35
N ARG A 71 12.80 -9.53 -16.06
CA ARG A 71 11.33 -9.69 -16.10
C ARG A 71 10.93 -10.02 -17.54
N PRO A 72 10.21 -11.11 -17.80
CA PRO A 72 9.75 -11.44 -19.14
C PRO A 72 8.84 -10.34 -19.67
N ASP A 73 8.86 -10.10 -20.98
CA ASP A 73 7.98 -9.13 -21.63
C ASP A 73 6.60 -9.74 -21.95
N VAL A 74 6.56 -11.06 -22.21
CA VAL A 74 5.36 -11.81 -22.57
C VAL A 74 4.37 -11.88 -21.41
N MET A 75 3.12 -11.48 -21.67
CA MET A 75 2.04 -11.42 -20.67
C MET A 75 1.84 -12.74 -19.94
N GLY A 76 1.61 -13.83 -20.68
CA GLY A 76 1.36 -15.14 -20.06
C GLY A 76 2.51 -15.62 -19.16
N MET A 77 3.76 -15.23 -19.46
CA MET A 77 4.89 -15.51 -18.57
C MET A 77 4.83 -14.69 -17.28
N LYS A 78 4.47 -13.40 -17.36
CA LYS A 78 4.29 -12.56 -16.17
C LYS A 78 3.19 -13.10 -15.27
N GLN A 79 2.05 -13.48 -15.85
CA GLN A 79 0.92 -14.07 -15.11
C GLN A 79 1.30 -15.40 -14.46
N ALA A 80 2.01 -16.28 -15.17
CA ALA A 80 2.52 -17.54 -14.61
C ALA A 80 3.50 -17.31 -13.44
N LEU A 81 4.40 -16.32 -13.57
CA LEU A 81 5.31 -15.94 -12.49
C LEU A 81 4.56 -15.36 -11.29
N ALA A 82 3.53 -14.56 -11.52
CA ALA A 82 2.68 -14.04 -10.46
C ALA A 82 1.94 -15.17 -9.72
N ALA A 83 1.37 -16.12 -10.45
CA ALA A 83 0.68 -17.27 -9.86
C ALA A 83 1.61 -18.09 -8.95
N VAL A 84 2.80 -18.45 -9.44
CA VAL A 84 3.80 -19.17 -8.63
C VAL A 84 4.28 -18.32 -7.45
N GLY A 85 4.62 -17.06 -7.71
CA GLY A 85 5.18 -16.18 -6.72
C GLY A 85 4.20 -15.76 -5.64
N GLN A 86 2.90 -15.68 -5.94
CA GLN A 86 1.84 -15.40 -4.97
C GLN A 86 1.70 -16.53 -3.96
N CYS A 87 1.72 -17.80 -4.40
CA CYS A 87 1.73 -18.96 -3.49
C CYS A 87 2.91 -18.89 -2.51
N GLU A 88 4.09 -18.56 -3.03
CA GLU A 88 5.31 -18.47 -2.23
C GLU A 88 5.31 -17.27 -1.29
N LEU A 89 4.80 -16.12 -1.75
CA LEU A 89 4.66 -14.92 -0.93
C LEU A 89 3.73 -15.18 0.26
N MET A 90 2.58 -15.84 0.03
CA MET A 90 1.66 -16.20 1.12
C MET A 90 2.26 -17.25 2.06
N ASN A 91 3.02 -18.22 1.55
CA ASN A 91 3.72 -19.18 2.41
C ASN A 91 4.71 -18.46 3.35
N ILE A 92 5.47 -17.48 2.84
CA ILE A 92 6.39 -16.69 3.66
C ILE A 92 5.61 -15.87 4.70
N TYR A 93 4.57 -15.14 4.30
CA TYR A 93 3.77 -14.36 5.26
C TYR A 93 3.13 -15.25 6.33
N SER A 94 2.50 -16.35 5.94
CA SER A 94 1.87 -17.30 6.87
C SER A 94 2.86 -17.79 7.93
N ARG A 95 4.08 -18.16 7.52
CA ARG A 95 5.13 -18.60 8.44
C ARG A 95 5.61 -17.49 9.39
N LEU A 96 5.78 -16.27 8.88
CA LEU A 96 6.23 -15.14 9.70
C LEU A 96 5.16 -14.75 10.72
N PHE A 97 3.91 -14.59 10.30
CA PHE A 97 2.82 -14.20 11.20
C PHE A 97 2.45 -15.31 12.19
N ALA A 98 2.58 -16.58 11.83
CA ALA A 98 2.40 -17.69 12.75
C ALA A 98 3.40 -17.63 13.93
N ALA A 99 4.63 -17.14 13.72
CA ALA A 99 5.60 -16.96 14.79
C ALA A 99 5.16 -15.91 15.83
N TYR A 100 4.29 -14.98 15.43
CA TYR A 100 3.67 -13.97 16.29
C TYR A 100 2.22 -14.33 16.68
N ASN A 101 1.80 -15.60 16.49
CA ASN A 101 0.47 -16.09 16.81
C ASN A 101 -0.70 -15.38 16.08
N HIS A 102 -0.45 -14.88 14.87
CA HIS A 102 -1.49 -14.30 14.00
C HIS A 102 -1.75 -15.17 12.77
N THR A 103 -3.02 -15.26 12.41
CA THR A 103 -3.47 -15.93 11.17
C THR A 103 -3.58 -14.89 10.06
N VAL A 104 -3.24 -15.29 8.83
CA VAL A 104 -3.36 -14.45 7.63
C VAL A 104 -4.40 -15.03 6.68
N ALA A 105 -5.08 -14.17 5.93
CA ALA A 105 -5.98 -14.55 4.85
C ALA A 105 -5.56 -13.90 3.53
N GLN A 106 -5.51 -14.68 2.45
CA GLN A 106 -5.24 -14.14 1.11
C GLN A 106 -6.51 -13.52 0.54
N VAL A 107 -6.40 -12.30 0.00
CA VAL A 107 -7.44 -11.65 -0.78
C VAL A 107 -6.83 -11.19 -2.11
N LEU A 108 -7.33 -11.71 -3.23
CA LEU A 108 -6.90 -11.30 -4.57
C LEU A 108 -8.03 -10.53 -5.25
N LEU A 109 -7.74 -9.31 -5.69
CA LEU A 109 -8.75 -8.42 -6.29
C LEU A 109 -8.28 -7.95 -7.66
N THR A 110 -9.23 -7.74 -8.57
CA THR A 110 -9.02 -6.95 -9.78
C THR A 110 -9.80 -5.65 -9.68
N LYS A 111 -9.48 -4.68 -10.54
CA LYS A 111 -10.30 -3.47 -10.70
C LYS A 111 -11.76 -3.79 -11.00
N THR A 112 -11.99 -4.75 -11.89
CA THR A 112 -13.35 -5.15 -12.30
C THR A 112 -14.18 -5.75 -11.15
N ASP A 113 -13.54 -6.29 -10.12
CA ASP A 113 -14.25 -6.81 -8.95
C ASP A 113 -14.79 -5.68 -8.05
N LEU A 114 -14.22 -4.48 -8.16
CA LEU A 114 -14.58 -3.32 -7.34
C LEU A 114 -15.54 -2.36 -8.08
N ASP A 115 -15.54 -2.41 -9.41
CA ASP A 115 -16.49 -1.67 -10.26
C ASP A 115 -17.88 -2.33 -10.29
N ASP A 116 -17.97 -3.63 -9.99
CA ASP A 116 -19.24 -4.37 -9.86
C ASP A 116 -19.79 -4.28 -8.44
N ASP A 117 -21.03 -3.79 -8.29
CA ASP A 117 -21.66 -3.53 -6.99
C ASP A 117 -21.83 -4.79 -6.13
N VAL A 118 -22.16 -5.93 -6.75
CA VAL A 118 -22.40 -7.19 -6.04
C VAL A 118 -21.08 -7.77 -5.56
N LYS A 119 -20.07 -7.80 -6.44
CA LYS A 119 -18.72 -8.25 -6.07
C LYS A 119 -18.12 -7.34 -5.00
N ARG A 120 -18.28 -6.02 -5.13
CA ARG A 120 -17.81 -5.06 -4.13
C ARG A 120 -18.44 -5.31 -2.77
N LEU A 121 -19.75 -5.57 -2.71
CA LEU A 121 -20.43 -5.92 -1.46
C LEU A 121 -19.88 -7.21 -0.84
N ASN A 122 -19.66 -8.25 -1.66
CA ASN A 122 -19.07 -9.51 -1.19
C ASN A 122 -17.65 -9.33 -0.65
N VAL A 123 -16.85 -8.50 -1.29
CA VAL A 123 -15.51 -8.14 -0.83
C VAL A 123 -15.58 -7.43 0.53
N MET A 124 -16.48 -6.45 0.68
CA MET A 124 -16.68 -5.74 1.96
C MET A 124 -17.12 -6.69 3.09
N ASN A 125 -18.08 -7.59 2.81
CA ASN A 125 -18.53 -8.60 3.78
C ASN A 125 -17.38 -9.50 4.21
N THR A 126 -16.54 -9.93 3.26
CA THR A 126 -15.36 -10.76 3.54
C THR A 126 -14.37 -10.04 4.45
N PHE A 127 -14.04 -8.77 4.16
CA PHE A 127 -13.14 -7.99 5.03
C PHE A 127 -13.71 -7.84 6.45
N ASN A 128 -15.01 -7.54 6.58
CA ASN A 128 -15.65 -7.42 7.89
C ASN A 128 -15.53 -8.70 8.71
N SER A 129 -15.88 -9.86 8.11
CA SER A 129 -15.76 -11.15 8.81
C SER A 129 -14.31 -11.50 9.15
N LEU A 130 -13.34 -11.22 8.28
CA LEU A 130 -11.92 -11.45 8.58
C LEU A 130 -11.44 -10.62 9.77
N MET A 131 -11.84 -9.34 9.84
CA MET A 131 -11.53 -8.47 10.97
C MET A 131 -12.21 -8.95 12.26
N GLU A 132 -13.46 -9.38 12.19
CA GLU A 132 -14.19 -9.98 13.34
C GLU A 132 -13.49 -11.24 13.87
N PHE A 133 -12.89 -12.05 12.99
CA PHE A 133 -12.08 -13.21 13.38
C PHE A 133 -10.67 -12.86 13.90
N GLY A 134 -10.27 -11.59 13.87
CA GLY A 134 -8.91 -11.18 14.23
C GLY A 134 -7.83 -11.67 13.25
N VAL A 135 -8.22 -11.96 12.00
CA VAL A 135 -7.31 -12.45 10.94
C VAL A 135 -6.77 -11.27 10.15
N LEU A 136 -5.47 -11.27 9.84
CA LEU A 136 -4.84 -10.26 9.00
C LEU A 136 -5.14 -10.51 7.51
N PRO A 137 -5.91 -9.64 6.82
CA PRO A 137 -6.09 -9.75 5.39
C PRO A 137 -4.83 -9.27 4.67
N ILE A 138 -4.29 -10.11 3.78
CA ILE A 138 -3.19 -9.76 2.87
C ILE A 138 -3.75 -9.68 1.46
N VAL A 139 -3.84 -8.46 0.96
CA VAL A 139 -4.42 -8.10 -0.33
C VAL A 139 -3.31 -7.98 -1.37
N ASN A 140 -3.55 -8.53 -2.55
CA ASN A 140 -2.74 -8.26 -3.74
C ASN A 140 -3.65 -8.22 -4.98
N GLU A 141 -3.13 -7.68 -6.08
CA GLU A 141 -3.81 -7.75 -7.37
C GLU A 141 -3.88 -9.21 -7.85
N ASN A 142 -5.00 -9.61 -8.46
CA ASN A 142 -5.13 -10.92 -9.09
C ASN A 142 -4.46 -10.92 -10.48
N ASP A 143 -3.13 -10.90 -10.47
CA ASP A 143 -2.27 -10.84 -11.66
C ASP A 143 -2.51 -11.97 -12.68
N THR A 144 -3.12 -13.09 -12.26
CA THR A 144 -3.40 -14.21 -13.17
C THR A 144 -4.47 -13.86 -14.20
N VAL A 145 -5.39 -12.96 -13.85
CA VAL A 145 -6.52 -12.54 -14.69
C VAL A 145 -6.49 -11.05 -15.01
N SER A 146 -5.72 -10.25 -14.27
CA SER A 146 -5.51 -8.84 -14.57
C SER A 146 -4.53 -8.64 -15.72
N VAL A 147 -4.76 -7.60 -16.51
CA VAL A 147 -3.84 -7.06 -17.53
C VAL A 147 -3.42 -5.62 -17.21
N ASP A 148 -3.93 -5.04 -16.12
CA ASP A 148 -3.88 -3.61 -15.82
C ASP A 148 -2.50 -3.14 -15.34
N GLU A 149 -1.76 -3.93 -14.55
CA GLU A 149 -0.36 -3.61 -14.14
C GLU A 149 0.58 -3.46 -15.35
N ILE A 150 0.27 -4.13 -16.47
CA ILE A 150 1.21 -4.29 -17.59
C ILE A 150 0.88 -3.35 -18.75
N GLN A 151 -0.35 -2.87 -18.85
CA GLN A 151 -0.67 -1.75 -19.73
C GLN A 151 -0.21 -0.45 -19.04
N HIS A 152 1.04 -0.05 -19.31
CA HIS A 152 1.67 1.23 -18.91
C HIS A 152 0.85 2.52 -19.15
N LEU A 153 -0.37 2.40 -19.66
CA LEU A 153 -1.33 3.45 -19.98
C LEU A 153 -2.38 3.68 -18.88
N ASN A 154 -2.57 2.74 -17.93
CA ASN A 154 -3.57 2.88 -16.88
C ASN A 154 -2.92 2.99 -15.50
N MET A 155 -3.07 4.16 -14.85
CA MET A 155 -2.57 4.49 -13.51
C MET A 155 -3.16 3.63 -12.36
N PHE A 156 -3.94 2.60 -12.70
CA PHE A 156 -4.67 1.74 -11.75
C PHE A 156 -3.97 0.41 -11.47
N GLY A 157 -2.97 0.02 -12.26
CA GLY A 157 -2.21 -1.21 -12.09
C GLY A 157 -1.00 -1.08 -11.15
N ASP A 158 -1.11 -0.30 -10.08
CA ASP A 158 -0.10 -0.28 -9.01
C ASP A 158 -0.83 -0.45 -7.69
N ASN A 159 -0.24 -1.24 -6.79
CA ASN A 159 -0.82 -1.53 -5.48
C ASN A 159 -0.96 -0.26 -4.62
N ASP A 160 -0.34 0.87 -5.00
CA ASP A 160 -0.67 2.19 -4.44
C ASP A 160 -2.17 2.49 -4.62
N THR A 161 -2.70 2.42 -5.84
CA THR A 161 -4.12 2.67 -6.12
C THR A 161 -5.02 1.59 -5.49
N LEU A 162 -4.65 0.32 -5.59
CA LEU A 162 -5.38 -0.77 -4.93
C LEU A 162 -5.51 -0.51 -3.42
N SER A 163 -4.43 -0.08 -2.76
CA SER A 163 -4.44 0.20 -1.33
C SER A 163 -5.37 1.35 -0.94
N ALA A 164 -5.45 2.40 -1.75
CA ALA A 164 -6.39 3.50 -1.54
C ALA A 164 -7.85 3.05 -1.74
N VAL A 165 -8.11 2.21 -2.74
CA VAL A 165 -9.45 1.66 -2.95
C VAL A 165 -9.84 0.73 -1.79
N VAL A 166 -8.95 -0.15 -1.34
CA VAL A 166 -9.19 -1.00 -0.15
C VAL A 166 -9.46 -0.14 1.08
N ALA A 167 -8.66 0.90 1.31
CA ALA A 167 -8.84 1.82 2.42
C ALA A 167 -10.21 2.52 2.38
N LYS A 168 -10.67 2.95 1.21
CA LYS A 168 -12.02 3.47 1.00
C LYS A 168 -13.10 2.41 1.29
N LEU A 169 -12.96 1.20 0.75
CA LEU A 169 -13.95 0.11 0.88
C LEU A 169 -14.17 -0.28 2.33
N VAL A 170 -13.09 -0.39 3.09
CA VAL A 170 -13.14 -0.77 4.50
C VAL A 170 -13.32 0.43 5.42
N SER A 171 -13.52 1.64 4.90
CA SER A 171 -13.63 2.87 5.72
C SER A 171 -12.47 3.01 6.73
N ALA A 172 -11.24 2.83 6.26
CA ALA A 172 -10.06 2.92 7.11
C ALA A 172 -9.85 4.34 7.65
N ASP A 173 -9.20 4.46 8.80
CA ASP A 173 -8.81 5.76 9.36
C ASP A 173 -7.53 6.30 8.71
N LEU A 174 -6.65 5.38 8.33
CA LEU A 174 -5.31 5.67 7.84
C LEU A 174 -4.84 4.65 6.78
N LEU A 175 -4.25 5.17 5.71
CA LEU A 175 -3.46 4.42 4.75
C LEU A 175 -1.97 4.79 4.91
N ILE A 176 -1.09 3.82 5.11
CA ILE A 176 0.36 4.02 5.14
C ILE A 176 0.98 3.34 3.93
N ILE A 177 1.60 4.12 3.03
CA ILE A 177 2.38 3.60 1.92
C ILE A 177 3.87 3.64 2.28
N LEU A 178 4.44 2.45 2.48
CA LEU A 178 5.88 2.28 2.65
C LEU A 178 6.56 2.11 1.29
N SER A 179 7.43 3.06 0.94
CA SER A 179 8.14 3.13 -0.34
C SER A 179 9.66 3.19 -0.16
N ASP A 180 10.38 3.20 -1.28
CA ASP A 180 11.81 3.54 -1.37
C ASP A 180 12.12 5.05 -1.29
N VAL A 181 11.11 5.89 -1.05
CA VAL A 181 11.24 7.34 -0.89
C VAL A 181 10.82 7.76 0.52
N ASP A 182 11.42 8.83 1.02
CA ASP A 182 11.11 9.35 2.36
C ASP A 182 9.72 10.01 2.44
N GLY A 183 9.23 10.52 1.31
CA GLY A 183 7.91 11.14 1.17
C GLY A 183 7.87 12.00 -0.09
N LEU A 184 6.97 12.99 -0.12
CA LEU A 184 6.87 13.97 -1.19
C LEU A 184 7.86 15.11 -0.97
N TYR A 185 8.64 15.44 -1.99
CA TYR A 185 9.54 16.59 -1.98
C TYR A 185 8.99 17.70 -2.87
N ASP A 186 9.27 18.95 -2.51
CA ASP A 186 8.97 20.14 -3.32
C ASP A 186 9.73 20.16 -4.67
N LYS A 187 10.85 19.44 -4.75
CA LYS A 187 11.68 19.25 -5.94
C LYS A 187 12.26 17.85 -5.95
N ASN A 188 12.60 17.34 -7.14
CA ASN A 188 13.20 16.00 -7.25
C ASN A 188 14.57 15.95 -6.53
N PRO A 189 14.74 15.12 -5.48
CA PRO A 189 15.97 15.06 -4.68
C PRO A 189 17.16 14.49 -5.46
N GLY A 190 16.92 13.68 -6.51
CA GLY A 190 17.97 13.18 -7.39
C GLY A 190 18.52 14.23 -8.37
N LYS A 191 17.85 15.39 -8.50
CA LYS A 191 18.23 16.46 -9.45
C LYS A 191 18.57 17.79 -8.79
N SER A 192 18.09 18.03 -7.56
CA SER A 192 18.32 19.26 -6.82
C SER A 192 18.95 18.97 -5.47
N LYS A 193 20.07 19.64 -5.16
CA LYS A 193 20.67 19.62 -3.82
C LYS A 193 19.83 20.38 -2.80
N GLU A 194 19.01 21.32 -3.27
CA GLU A 194 18.04 22.05 -2.45
C GLU A 194 16.66 21.47 -2.74
N CYS A 195 16.28 20.46 -1.97
CA CYS A 195 14.93 19.89 -1.95
C CYS A 195 14.51 19.75 -0.48
N ARG A 196 13.22 19.97 -0.21
CA ARG A 196 12.65 19.87 1.14
C ARG A 196 11.55 18.83 1.13
N LEU A 197 11.58 17.97 2.14
CA LEU A 197 10.51 17.03 2.40
C LEU A 197 9.27 17.82 2.86
N ILE A 198 8.15 17.60 2.19
CA ILE A 198 6.87 18.17 2.56
C ILE A 198 6.31 17.29 3.68
N SER A 199 6.22 17.83 4.90
CA SER A 199 5.72 17.08 6.06
C SER A 199 4.20 16.85 5.99
N ILE A 200 3.44 17.85 5.53
CA ILE A 200 1.97 17.83 5.51
C ILE A 200 1.45 18.39 4.17
N VAL A 201 0.44 17.74 3.62
CA VAL A 201 -0.35 18.18 2.47
C VAL A 201 -1.82 18.20 2.88
N GLU A 202 -2.40 19.40 2.98
CA GLU A 202 -3.81 19.56 3.33
C GLU A 202 -4.73 19.37 2.12
N ASN A 203 -4.29 19.83 0.94
CA ASN A 203 -5.02 19.74 -0.31
C ASN A 203 -4.08 19.32 -1.43
N ILE A 204 -4.52 18.37 -2.25
CA ILE A 204 -3.80 17.92 -3.44
C ILE A 204 -4.28 18.78 -4.61
N ASP A 205 -3.61 19.91 -4.82
CA ASP A 205 -3.86 20.84 -5.92
C ASP A 205 -2.86 20.64 -7.08
N ASP A 206 -2.97 21.46 -8.13
CA ASP A 206 -2.08 21.41 -9.30
C ASP A 206 -0.61 21.62 -8.91
N THR A 207 -0.34 22.38 -7.85
CA THR A 207 1.01 22.62 -7.33
C THR A 207 1.60 21.32 -6.78
N VAL A 208 0.86 20.63 -5.91
CA VAL A 208 1.26 19.33 -5.35
C VAL A 208 1.45 18.29 -6.45
N LEU A 209 0.54 18.25 -7.43
CA LEU A 209 0.65 17.34 -8.57
C LEU A 209 1.88 17.62 -9.43
N SER A 210 2.29 18.90 -9.56
CA SER A 210 3.48 19.29 -10.32
C SER A 210 4.78 18.71 -9.74
N TYR A 211 4.84 18.48 -8.43
CA TYR A 211 6.02 17.92 -7.75
C TYR A 211 6.31 16.47 -8.17
N ALA A 212 5.31 15.72 -8.62
CA ALA A 212 5.49 14.35 -9.07
C ALA A 212 6.09 14.22 -10.49
N GLY A 213 6.21 15.32 -11.26
CA GLY A 213 6.55 15.33 -12.69
C GLY A 213 8.01 15.01 -13.06
N GLY A 214 8.85 14.59 -12.11
CA GLY A 214 10.26 14.27 -12.38
C GLY A 214 10.47 12.84 -12.90
N LYS A 215 10.76 12.67 -14.21
CA LYS A 215 11.29 11.40 -14.75
C LYS A 215 12.52 10.94 -13.94
N GLY A 216 12.41 9.80 -13.27
CA GLY A 216 13.58 9.04 -12.83
C GLY A 216 13.43 8.24 -11.53
N THR A 217 12.86 7.03 -11.61
CA THR A 217 13.48 5.82 -11.03
C THR A 217 13.12 4.65 -11.95
N SER A 218 14.12 4.01 -12.55
CA SER A 218 13.96 2.96 -13.58
C SER A 218 13.61 1.58 -13.00
N ARG A 219 13.21 1.49 -11.72
CA ARG A 219 13.01 0.23 -10.99
C ARG A 219 11.65 0.06 -10.30
N GLY A 220 10.69 0.98 -10.50
CA GLY A 220 9.32 0.85 -9.99
C GLY A 220 8.28 1.00 -11.10
N THR A 221 7.20 0.21 -11.05
CA THR A 221 6.01 0.37 -11.89
C THR A 221 5.15 1.58 -11.49
N GLY A 222 5.42 2.19 -10.33
CA GLY A 222 4.68 3.32 -9.78
C GLY A 222 5.57 4.33 -9.07
N GLY A 223 5.63 5.54 -9.63
CA GLY A 223 6.43 6.66 -9.12
C GLY A 223 5.69 7.47 -8.04
N MET A 224 6.07 8.74 -7.90
CA MET A 224 5.33 9.66 -7.03
C MET A 224 3.92 9.95 -7.56
N ILE A 225 3.72 9.88 -8.88
CA ILE A 225 2.42 10.12 -9.53
C ILE A 225 1.35 9.14 -9.04
N THR A 226 1.66 7.84 -8.94
CA THR A 226 0.70 6.83 -8.47
C THR A 226 0.36 7.02 -6.99
N LYS A 227 1.34 7.43 -6.18
CA LYS A 227 1.13 7.75 -4.75
C LYS A 227 0.25 8.98 -4.55
N LEU A 228 0.42 10.02 -5.38
CA LEU A 228 -0.47 11.18 -5.33
C LEU A 228 -1.89 10.82 -5.80
N SER A 229 -2.02 9.94 -6.79
CA SER A 229 -3.32 9.40 -7.20
C SER A 229 -4.00 8.63 -6.06
N ALA A 230 -3.25 7.75 -5.38
CA ALA A 230 -3.72 7.03 -4.20
C ALA A 230 -4.11 7.98 -3.06
N ALA A 231 -3.30 9.01 -2.81
CA ALA A 231 -3.57 10.03 -1.80
C ALA A 231 -4.87 10.78 -2.12
N LYS A 232 -5.12 11.12 -3.38
CA LYS A 232 -6.37 11.76 -3.80
C LYS A 232 -7.57 10.85 -3.52
N ILE A 233 -7.50 9.58 -3.91
CA ILE A 233 -8.59 8.60 -3.68
C ILE A 233 -8.86 8.45 -2.17
N ALA A 234 -7.81 8.27 -1.38
CA ALA A 234 -7.91 8.06 0.07
C ALA A 234 -8.49 9.31 0.77
N THR A 235 -7.92 10.48 0.51
CA THR A 235 -8.32 11.73 1.18
C THR A 235 -9.74 12.18 0.80
N GLU A 236 -10.17 11.95 -0.44
CA GLU A 236 -11.56 12.19 -0.87
C GLU A 236 -12.55 11.20 -0.24
N ALA A 237 -12.10 9.99 0.13
CA ALA A 237 -12.90 9.02 0.86
C ALA A 237 -12.94 9.27 2.38
N GLY A 238 -12.29 10.33 2.88
CA GLY A 238 -12.24 10.60 4.32
C GLY A 238 -11.12 9.83 5.06
N VAL A 239 -10.14 9.30 4.33
CA VAL A 239 -9.01 8.52 4.87
C VAL A 239 -7.74 9.37 4.85
N ASN A 240 -7.04 9.46 5.98
CA ASN A 240 -5.71 10.10 5.98
C ASN A 240 -4.70 9.18 5.30
N MET A 241 -3.67 9.73 4.67
CA MET A 241 -2.62 8.91 4.05
C MET A 241 -1.23 9.38 4.45
N VAL A 242 -0.31 8.45 4.72
CA VAL A 242 1.11 8.74 4.93
C VAL A 242 1.95 8.04 3.87
N ILE A 243 2.88 8.76 3.26
CA ILE A 243 3.98 8.16 2.48
C ILE A 243 5.24 8.24 3.34
N ALA A 244 5.92 7.11 3.53
CA ALA A 244 7.15 7.05 4.30
C ALA A 244 8.14 6.02 3.74
N ASN A 245 9.40 6.13 4.15
CA ASN A 245 10.45 5.18 3.77
C ASN A 245 10.24 3.82 4.45
N GLY A 246 10.15 2.76 3.65
CA GLY A 246 9.94 1.38 4.08
C GLY A 246 11.21 0.60 4.41
N ALA A 247 12.40 1.21 4.36
CA ALA A 247 13.66 0.51 4.64
C ALA A 247 13.69 -0.12 6.04
N ASN A 248 12.99 0.48 7.00
CA ASN A 248 12.71 -0.09 8.32
C ASN A 248 11.21 -0.03 8.64
N PRO A 249 10.45 -1.12 8.47
CA PRO A 249 9.00 -1.12 8.70
C PRO A 249 8.53 -0.74 10.11
N VAL A 250 9.42 -0.83 11.11
CA VAL A 250 9.13 -0.40 12.50
C VAL A 250 8.70 1.08 12.56
N VAL A 251 9.08 1.87 11.56
CA VAL A 251 8.66 3.28 11.39
C VAL A 251 7.14 3.49 11.47
N ILE A 252 6.33 2.46 11.16
CA ILE A 252 4.88 2.51 11.31
C ILE A 252 4.47 2.87 12.75
N LEU A 253 5.17 2.33 13.76
CA LEU A 253 4.87 2.62 15.17
C LEU A 253 5.10 4.10 15.49
N ASP A 254 6.15 4.69 14.93
CA ASP A 254 6.49 6.10 15.16
C ASP A 254 5.51 7.03 14.42
N ILE A 255 5.08 6.66 13.20
CA ILE A 255 4.01 7.35 12.47
C ILE A 255 2.73 7.38 13.32
N LEU A 256 2.35 6.26 13.93
CA LEU A 256 1.16 6.17 14.78
C LEU A 256 1.32 6.90 16.13
N LYS A 257 2.54 7.16 16.58
CA LYS A 257 2.82 8.07 17.71
C LYS A 257 2.75 9.55 17.31
N GLY A 258 2.49 9.86 16.04
CA GLY A 258 2.38 11.22 15.54
C GLY A 258 3.73 11.90 15.28
N GLU A 259 4.82 11.13 15.22
CA GLU A 259 6.15 11.65 14.88
C GLU A 259 6.18 12.25 13.46
N ASP A 260 7.06 13.22 13.24
CA ASP A 260 7.18 13.92 11.95
C ASP A 260 7.95 13.10 10.92
N ILE A 261 7.30 12.04 10.45
CA ILE A 261 7.86 11.07 9.51
C ILE A 261 7.11 11.13 8.19
N GLY A 262 7.88 11.25 7.11
CA GLY A 262 7.38 11.28 5.75
C GLY A 262 6.37 12.39 5.49
N THR A 263 5.44 12.15 4.57
CA THR A 263 4.41 13.13 4.19
C THR A 263 3.03 12.64 4.61
N LEU A 264 2.34 13.42 5.43
CA LEU A 264 0.93 13.24 5.79
C LEU A 264 0.02 14.00 4.82
N PHE A 265 -0.89 13.29 4.17
CA PHE A 265 -1.99 13.83 3.38
C PHE A 265 -3.26 13.78 4.22
N LEU A 266 -3.84 14.94 4.48
CA LEU A 266 -5.04 15.04 5.32
C LEU A 266 -6.30 14.66 4.53
N ARG A 267 -7.17 13.90 5.18
CA ARG A 267 -8.51 13.65 4.67
C ARG A 267 -9.29 14.95 4.47
N LYS A 268 -10.19 14.97 3.49
CA LYS A 268 -11.17 16.07 3.38
C LYS A 268 -12.23 15.91 4.46
N GLU A 269 -12.60 17.01 5.11
CA GLU A 269 -13.78 17.02 5.97
C GLU A 269 -15.03 16.80 5.11
N LYS A 270 -15.94 15.92 5.56
CA LYS A 270 -17.25 15.79 4.92
C LYS A 270 -17.97 17.13 5.09
N LYS A 271 -18.29 17.80 3.98
CA LYS A 271 -19.20 18.95 4.02
C LYS A 271 -20.52 18.49 4.64
N GLN A 272 -21.00 19.26 5.60
CA GLN A 272 -22.17 19.00 6.41
C GLN A 272 -23.47 19.28 5.63
N ASP A 273 -23.56 18.90 4.36
CA ASP A 273 -24.69 19.26 3.48
C ASP A 273 -25.54 18.05 3.02
N ASP A 274 -25.08 16.80 3.22
CA ASP A 274 -25.84 15.60 2.79
C ASP A 274 -26.67 14.94 3.92
N ALA A 275 -26.75 15.55 5.10
CA ALA A 275 -27.56 15.04 6.22
C ALA A 275 -29.05 15.44 6.15
N ALA A 276 -29.49 16.13 5.08
CA ALA A 276 -30.86 16.62 4.92
C ALA A 276 -31.68 15.89 3.84
N ALA A 277 -31.18 14.78 3.28
CA ALA A 277 -31.90 14.00 2.28
C ALA A 277 -31.77 12.49 2.52
N VAL A 278 -32.39 12.01 3.61
CA VAL A 278 -32.87 10.62 3.75
C VAL A 278 -34.28 10.67 4.32
#